data_AF-A0A541BYM0-F1
#
_entry.id   AF-A0A541BYM0-F1
#
_cell.length_a   1.000
_cell.length_b   1.000
_cell.length_c   1.000
_cell.angle_alpha   90.00
_cell.angle_beta   90.00
_cell.angle_gamma   90.00
#
_symmetry.space_group_name_H-M   'P 1'
#
loop_
_entity.id
_entity.type
_entity.pdbx_description
1 polymer ?
#
loop_
_entity_poly.entity_id
_entity_poly.type
_entity_poly.pdbx_seq_one_letter_code
_entity_poly.pdbx_strand_id
1 'polypeptide(L)' 'MGVGAGRHPRNEWVLDRDVIAIPEHLIETLDGDIDRNAKPILDMIWQAVGWPEAQGFDDNGRWIGVRG' A
#
# COMPACT_ATOMS: atom_id res chain seq x y z
N MET A 1 6.94 16.32 17.76
CA MET A 1 8.37 16.08 17.45
C MET A 1 8.76 14.72 17.97
N GLY A 2 9.43 13.89 17.15
CA GLY A 2 10.02 12.62 17.56
C GLY A 2 9.60 11.43 16.70
N VAL A 3 10.24 11.28 15.54
CA VAL A 3 10.20 10.08 14.70
C VAL A 3 10.90 8.93 15.41
N GLY A 4 10.29 7.75 15.44
CA GLY A 4 10.88 6.52 15.96
C GLY A 4 10.63 5.39 14.97
N ALA A 5 11.71 4.87 14.40
CA ALA A 5 11.74 3.80 13.41
C ALA A 5 10.75 2.67 13.76
N GLY A 6 9.92 2.30 12.80
CA GLY A 6 8.83 1.32 12.92
C GLY A 6 9.34 -0.06 13.32
N ARG A 7 9.56 -0.26 14.62
CA ARG A 7 9.76 -1.57 15.23
C ARG A 7 8.42 -2.28 15.20
N HIS A 8 8.25 -3.18 14.25
CA HIS A 8 7.06 -3.99 14.06
C HIS A 8 6.91 -4.96 15.25
N PRO A 9 5.99 -4.75 16.21
CA PRO A 9 5.63 -5.84 17.11
C PRO A 9 4.97 -6.92 16.25
N ARG A 10 5.21 -8.20 16.55
CA ARG A 10 4.51 -9.34 15.92
C ARG A 10 3.02 -9.39 16.31
N ASN A 11 2.37 -8.23 16.33
CA ASN A 11 0.95 -8.10 16.55
C ASN A 11 0.29 -8.62 15.27
N GLU A 12 -0.57 -9.61 15.45
CA GLU A 12 -1.46 -10.14 14.44
C GLU A 12 -2.04 -8.96 13.65
N TRP A 13 -1.76 -8.91 12.35
CA TRP A 13 -2.37 -7.94 11.45
C TRP A 13 -3.84 -8.29 11.31
N VAL A 14 -4.64 -7.84 12.27
CA VAL A 14 -6.09 -8.02 12.25
C VAL A 14 -6.62 -7.09 11.18
N LEU A 15 -7.27 -7.68 10.18
CA LEU A 15 -8.05 -6.91 9.23
C LEU A 15 -9.12 -6.14 10.00
N ASP A 16 -9.21 -4.84 9.78
CA ASP A 16 -10.21 -3.98 10.41
C ASP A 16 -11.66 -4.31 9.96
N ARG A 17 -11.80 -5.21 8.98
CA ARG A 17 -13.06 -5.69 8.40
C ARG A 17 -12.93 -7.13 7.88
N ASP A 18 -14.06 -7.85 7.89
CA ASP A 18 -14.13 -9.23 7.39
C ASP A 18 -14.09 -9.32 5.85
N VAL A 19 -14.50 -8.24 5.16
CA VAL A 19 -14.58 -8.19 3.70
C VAL A 19 -14.04 -6.85 3.21
N ILE A 20 -13.09 -6.90 2.27
CA ILE A 20 -12.57 -5.74 1.54
C ILE A 20 -13.10 -5.80 0.11
N ALA A 21 -13.84 -4.78 -0.31
CA ALA A 21 -14.20 -4.60 -1.70
C ALA A 21 -13.02 -3.92 -2.43
N ILE A 22 -12.38 -4.65 -3.33
CA ILE A 22 -11.32 -4.12 -4.19
C ILE A 22 -11.97 -3.68 -5.51
N PRO A 23 -11.73 -2.45 -5.98
CA PRO A 23 -12.25 -2.02 -7.27
C PRO A 23 -11.68 -2.88 -8.39
N GLU A 24 -12.51 -3.20 -9.37
CA GLU A 24 -12.03 -3.78 -10.63
C GLU A 24 -11.25 -2.71 -11.39
N HIS A 25 -9.99 -3.00 -11.69
CA HIS A 25 -9.10 -2.13 -12.44
C HIS A 25 -8.67 -2.80 -13.73
N LEU A 26 -9.14 -2.26 -14.85
CA LEU A 26 -8.67 -2.66 -16.18
C LEU A 26 -7.41 -1.87 -16.53
N ILE A 27 -6.34 -2.58 -16.87
CA ILE A 27 -5.09 -2.00 -17.35
C ILE A 27 -4.96 -2.38 -18.82
N GLU A 28 -5.15 -1.41 -19.71
CA GLU A 28 -5.20 -1.64 -21.16
C GLU A 28 -3.81 -1.82 -21.77
N THR A 29 -2.76 -1.27 -21.14
CA THR A 29 -1.37 -1.40 -21.57
C THR A 29 -0.42 -1.32 -20.37
N LEU A 30 0.67 -2.08 -20.45
CA LEU A 30 1.78 -2.03 -19.49
C LEU A 30 2.81 -0.95 -19.83
N ASP A 31 2.68 -0.27 -20.98
CA ASP A 31 3.56 0.84 -21.38
C ASP A 31 3.27 2.13 -20.59
N GLY A 32 2.21 2.13 -19.78
CA GLY A 32 1.81 3.24 -18.90
C GLY A 32 2.45 3.18 -17.51
N ASP A 33 2.03 4.11 -16.65
CA ASP A 33 2.52 4.21 -15.27
C ASP A 33 1.85 3.16 -14.37
N ILE A 34 2.28 1.91 -14.53
CA ILE A 34 1.73 0.75 -13.81
C ILE A 34 1.76 0.95 -12.30
N ASP A 35 2.80 1.60 -11.78
CA ASP A 35 2.99 1.88 -10.36
C ASP A 35 1.87 2.79 -9.84
N ARG A 36 1.59 3.88 -10.55
CA ARG A 36 0.51 4.82 -10.18
C ARG A 36 -0.87 4.18 -10.27
N ASN A 37 -1.08 3.23 -11.18
CA ASN A 37 -2.34 2.50 -11.30
C ASN A 37 -2.50 1.42 -10.22
N ALA A 38 -1.40 0.78 -9.80
CA ALA A 38 -1.42 -0.28 -8.81
C ALA A 38 -1.46 0.26 -7.36
N LYS A 39 -0.81 1.40 -7.08
CA LYS A 39 -0.70 1.95 -5.71
C LYS A 39 -2.06 2.08 -5.00
N PRO A 40 -3.13 2.61 -5.61
CA PRO A 40 -4.42 2.75 -4.92
C PRO A 40 -5.01 1.40 -4.44
N ILE A 41 -4.81 0.32 -5.21
CA ILE A 41 -5.25 -1.03 -4.84
C ILE A 41 -4.43 -1.55 -3.66
N LEU A 42 -3.12 -1.30 -3.67
CA LEU A 42 -2.23 -1.69 -2.59
C LEU A 42 -2.50 -0.89 -1.31
N ASP A 43 -2.77 0.41 -1.44
CA ASP A 43 -3.14 1.28 -0.32
C ASP A 43 -4.38 0.75 0.40
N MET A 44 -5.40 0.27 -0.33
CA MET A 44 -6.59 -0.33 0.29
C MET A 44 -6.25 -1.55 1.15
N ILE A 45 -5.35 -2.41 0.68
CA ILE A 45 -4.92 -3.60 1.43
C ILE A 45 -4.15 -3.18 2.69
N TRP A 46 -3.21 -2.23 2.54
CA TRP A 46 -2.40 -1.72 3.66
C TRP A 46 -3.27 -1.03 4.71
N GLN A 47 -4.23 -0.22 4.28
CA GLN A 47 -5.18 0.44 5.17
C GLN A 47 -6.04 -0.54 5.93
N ALA A 48 -6.45 -1.65 5.31
CA ALA A 48 -7.22 -2.68 6.00
C ALA A 48 -6.44 -3.40 7.11
N VAL A 49 -5.10 -3.42 7.04
CA VAL A 49 -4.22 -3.94 8.10
C VAL A 49 -3.64 -2.83 9.00
N GLY A 50 -4.21 -1.62 8.95
CA GLY A 50 -3.86 -0.52 9.85
C GLY A 50 -2.63 0.31 9.44
N TRP A 51 -2.18 0.18 8.19
CA TRP A 51 -1.12 1.04 7.65
C TRP A 51 -1.71 2.26 6.93
N PRO A 52 -1.07 3.43 6.98
CA PRO A 52 -1.56 4.61 6.27
C PRO A 52 -1.59 4.43 4.74
N GLU A 53 -0.57 3.76 4.19
CA GLU A 53 -0.39 3.55 2.75
C GLU A 53 0.61 2.42 2.44
N ALA A 54 0.62 1.98 1.19
CA ALA A 54 1.57 1.03 0.65
C ALA A 54 3.00 1.58 0.71
N GLN A 55 3.92 0.76 1.24
CA GLN A 55 5.32 1.12 1.37
C GLN A 55 6.06 1.04 0.03
N GLY A 56 7.15 1.79 -0.11
CA GLY A 56 8.03 1.73 -1.28
C GLY A 56 7.58 2.56 -2.48
N PHE A 57 6.56 3.41 -2.30
CA PHE A 57 6.14 4.42 -3.27
C PHE A 57 6.50 5.83 -2.79
N ASP A 58 6.76 6.75 -3.72
CA ASP A 58 6.85 8.18 -3.42
C ASP A 58 5.46 8.87 -3.41
N ASP A 59 5.43 10.16 -3.08
CA ASP A 59 4.20 10.97 -3.07
C ASP A 59 3.51 11.06 -4.45
N ASN A 60 4.23 10.77 -5.53
CA ASN A 60 3.67 10.76 -6.89
C ASN A 60 3.12 9.39 -7.28
N GLY A 61 3.31 8.37 -6.44
CA GLY A 61 2.92 6.99 -6.68
C GLY A 61 3.90 6.20 -7.55
N ARG A 62 5.15 6.65 -7.66
CA ARG A 62 6.21 5.89 -8.33
C ARG A 62 6.87 4.92 -7.36
N TRP A 63 7.18 3.72 -7.84
CA TRP A 63 7.92 2.76 -7.04
C TRP A 63 9.37 3.21 -6.85
N ILE A 64 9.78 3.39 -5.60
CA ILE A 64 11.16 3.71 -5.17
C ILE A 64 11.86 2.54 -4.48
N GLY A 65 11.16 1.42 -4.31
CA GLY A 65 11.65 0.22 -3.63
C GLY A 65 11.46 0.27 -2.12
N VAL A 66 11.24 -0.89 -1.50
CA VAL A 66 11.21 -1.04 -0.05
C VAL A 66 12.63 -1.37 0.42
N ARG A 67 13.30 -0.44 1.10
CA ARG A 67 14.54 -0.76 1.82
C ARG A 67 14.16 -1.41 3.15
N GLY A 68 14.58 -2.66 3.32
CA GLY A 68 14.44 -3.43 4.56
C GLY A 68 15.47 -3.08 5.62
#